data_AF-A0A379QFI0-F1
#
_entry.id   AF-A0A379QFI0-F1
#
_cell.length_a   1.000
_cell.length_b   1.000
_cell.length_c   1.000
_cell.angle_alpha   90.00
_cell.angle_beta   90.00
_cell.angle_gamma   90.00
#
_symmetry.space_group_name_H-M   'P 1'
#
loop_
_entity.id
_entity.type
_entity.pdbx_description
1 polymer ?
#
loop_
_entity_poly.entity_id
_entity_poly.type
_entity_poly.pdbx_seq_one_letter_code
_entity_poly.pdbx_strand_id
1 'polypeptide(L)'
;MKYVFIEKHQVEFSIKAMCRVLQIARSGWYVWRQRRHQLNRRQQFRLVCDAAVLKAFSDAKQRHGAPRLADELPAYNIKTITTNLRRQGLRAKSAWKFSPVSYREHGLPVSENLLKQDFYAGGPNQKWAGDITYLRTDQGSLYLAVVIDLWSRAVIGWSMSPRMTAQLACNALQMVLWRRKCQETVIVHSDSSPMWLWQRC
;
A
#
# COMPACT_ATOMS: atom_id res chain seq x y z
N MET A 1 -13.28 40.31 15.67
CA MET A 1 -12.62 41.28 14.76
C MET A 1 -12.35 42.63 15.43
N LYS A 2 -13.28 43.27 16.17
CA LYS A 2 -13.10 44.61 16.77
C LYS A 2 -11.90 44.76 17.74
N TYR A 3 -11.68 43.81 18.67
CA TYR A 3 -10.57 43.93 19.63
C TYR A 3 -9.18 43.72 19.00
N VAL A 4 -9.08 42.87 17.98
CA VAL A 4 -7.84 42.64 17.22
C VAL A 4 -7.43 43.91 16.45
N PHE A 5 -8.42 44.65 15.94
CA PHE A 5 -8.17 45.95 15.29
C PHE A 5 -7.59 46.97 16.28
N ILE A 6 -8.18 47.09 17.48
CA ILE A 6 -7.67 48.00 18.52
C ILE A 6 -6.22 47.65 18.90
N GLU A 7 -5.91 46.36 19.04
CA GLU A 7 -4.56 45.91 19.37
C GLU A 7 -3.53 46.29 18.29
N LYS A 8 -3.88 46.15 17.01
CA LYS A 8 -2.98 46.51 15.90
C LYS A 8 -2.70 48.02 15.80
N HIS A 9 -3.68 48.85 16.13
CA HIS A 9 -3.59 50.31 15.96
C HIS A 9 -3.46 51.08 17.29
N GLN A 10 -3.12 50.40 18.39
CA GLN A 10 -2.99 51.03 19.72
C GLN A 10 -1.83 52.04 19.84
N VAL A 11 -0.87 51.99 18.90
CA VAL A 11 0.27 52.92 18.82
C VAL A 11 -0.12 54.19 18.06
N GLU A 12 -1.05 54.08 17.11
CA GLU A 12 -1.49 55.18 16.23
C GLU A 12 -2.67 55.95 16.82
N PHE A 13 -3.59 55.28 17.51
CA PHE A 13 -4.80 55.88 18.04
C PHE A 13 -5.03 55.55 19.52
N SER A 14 -5.67 56.46 20.24
CA SER A 14 -6.03 56.19 21.64
C SER A 14 -7.08 55.08 21.75
N ILE A 15 -6.89 54.16 22.69
CA ILE A 15 -7.86 53.07 22.98
C ILE A 15 -9.24 53.64 23.29
N LYS A 16 -9.32 54.79 23.98
CA LYS A 16 -10.58 55.46 24.31
C LYS A 16 -11.34 55.92 23.06
N ALA A 17 -10.63 56.51 22.09
CA ALA A 17 -11.23 56.93 20.82
C ALA A 17 -11.70 55.72 20.00
N MET A 18 -10.85 54.70 19.86
CA MET A 18 -11.21 53.49 19.12
C MET A 18 -12.40 52.74 19.75
N CYS A 19 -12.45 52.61 21.08
CA CYS A 19 -13.59 51.99 21.77
C CYS A 19 -14.90 52.77 21.53
N ARG A 20 -14.84 54.11 21.51
CA ARG A 20 -15.99 54.97 21.22
C ARG A 20 -16.47 54.80 19.77
N VAL A 21 -15.56 54.84 18.81
CA VAL A 21 -15.88 54.71 17.37
C VAL A 21 -16.42 53.31 17.05
N LEU A 22 -15.82 52.26 17.60
CA LEU A 22 -16.23 50.87 17.37
C LEU A 22 -17.44 50.43 18.20
N GLN A 23 -17.97 51.33 19.03
CA GLN A 23 -19.09 51.10 19.96
C GLN A 23 -18.87 49.86 20.84
N ILE A 24 -17.74 49.82 21.55
CA ILE A 24 -17.44 48.74 22.51
C ILE A 24 -17.00 49.30 23.85
N ALA A 25 -17.32 48.59 24.93
CA ALA A 25 -16.90 48.98 26.28
C ALA A 25 -15.38 48.87 26.43
N ARG A 26 -14.77 49.90 27.04
CA ARG A 26 -13.32 49.93 27.30
C ARG A 26 -12.88 48.77 28.22
N SER A 27 -13.69 48.42 29.22
CA SER A 27 -13.45 47.27 30.11
C SER A 27 -13.40 45.94 29.33
N GLY A 28 -14.23 45.80 28.29
CA GLY A 28 -14.23 44.64 27.40
C GLY A 28 -12.91 44.43 26.66
N TRP A 29 -12.22 45.52 26.28
CA TRP A 29 -10.90 45.44 25.65
C TRP A 29 -9.84 44.89 26.61
N TYR A 30 -9.78 45.38 27.84
CA TYR A 30 -8.82 44.88 28.84
C TYR A 30 -9.08 43.43 29.22
N VAL A 31 -10.34 43.03 29.40
CA VAL A 31 -10.73 41.63 29.65
C VAL A 31 -10.35 40.74 28.48
N TRP A 32 -10.60 41.18 27.25
CA TRP A 32 -10.21 40.45 26.06
C TRP A 32 -8.68 40.31 25.96
N ARG A 33 -7.93 41.38 26.23
CA ARG A 33 -6.46 41.37 26.22
C ARG A 33 -5.90 40.36 27.23
N GLN A 34 -6.46 40.31 28.43
CA GLN A 34 -6.07 39.32 29.44
C GLN A 34 -6.39 37.88 29.01
N ARG A 35 -7.56 37.65 28.42
CA ARG A 35 -8.02 36.30 28.03
C ARG A 35 -7.44 35.80 26.71
N ARG A 36 -6.94 36.68 25.85
CA ARG A 36 -6.40 36.35 24.51
C ARG A 36 -5.31 35.29 24.57
N HIS A 37 -4.43 35.38 25.55
CA HIS A 37 -3.31 34.46 25.72
C HIS A 37 -3.67 33.21 26.53
N GLN A 38 -4.88 33.15 27.10
CA GLN A 38 -5.34 32.01 27.85
C GLN A 38 -6.07 31.04 26.92
N LEU A 39 -5.66 29.77 26.97
CA LEU A 39 -6.36 28.72 26.25
C LEU A 39 -7.75 28.55 26.84
N ASN A 40 -8.77 28.70 25.99
CA ASN A 40 -10.13 28.43 26.40
C ASN A 40 -10.31 26.91 26.64
N ARG A 41 -11.29 26.50 27.46
CA ARG A 41 -11.53 25.09 27.82
C ARG A 41 -11.64 24.18 26.58
N ARG A 42 -12.25 24.67 25.50
CA ARG A 42 -12.37 23.96 24.22
C ARG A 42 -11.02 23.76 23.53
N GLN A 43 -10.12 24.74 23.60
CA GLN A 43 -8.77 24.63 23.03
C GLN A 43 -7.92 23.65 23.85
N GLN A 44 -8.00 23.72 25.19
CA GLN A 44 -7.35 22.75 26.06
C GLN A 44 -7.82 21.32 25.78
N PHE A 45 -9.14 21.09 25.74
CA PHE A 45 -9.70 19.78 25.39
C PHE A 45 -9.20 19.28 24.03
N ARG A 46 -9.15 20.17 23.02
CA ARG A 46 -8.63 19.82 21.69
C ARG A 46 -7.18 19.37 21.74
N LEU A 47 -6.31 20.09 22.46
CA LEU A 47 -4.90 19.73 22.59
C LEU A 47 -4.71 18.36 23.24
N VAL A 48 -5.46 18.08 24.32
CA VAL A 48 -5.42 16.78 25.01
C VAL A 48 -5.92 15.66 24.09
N CYS A 49 -7.04 15.88 23.40
CA CYS A 49 -7.61 14.91 22.47
C CYS A 49 -6.67 14.66 21.28
N ASP A 50 -6.03 15.70 20.73
CA ASP A 50 -5.07 15.59 19.63
C ASP A 50 -3.88 14.73 19.99
N ALA A 51 -3.29 15.00 21.16
CA ALA A 51 -2.16 14.21 21.65
C ALA A 51 -2.54 12.75 21.90
N ALA A 52 -3.70 12.49 22.50
CA ALA A 52 -4.18 11.14 22.77
C ALA A 52 -4.44 10.34 21.48
N VAL A 53 -5.12 10.95 20.49
CA VAL A 53 -5.41 10.30 19.21
C VAL A 53 -4.12 10.07 18.42
N LEU A 54 -3.19 11.02 18.40
CA LEU A 54 -1.91 10.87 17.70
C LEU A 54 -1.07 9.73 18.30
N LYS A 55 -1.04 9.64 19.64
CA LYS A 55 -0.34 8.56 20.35
C LYS A 55 -0.94 7.19 20.01
N ALA A 56 -2.25 7.02 20.20
CA ALA A 56 -2.92 5.75 19.89
C ALA A 56 -2.76 5.35 18.40
N PHE A 57 -2.87 6.32 17.49
CA PHE A 57 -2.66 6.08 16.07
C PHE A 57 -1.22 5.63 15.74
N SER A 58 -0.23 6.17 16.42
CA SER A 58 1.18 5.81 16.26
C SER A 58 1.48 4.43 16.84
N ASP A 59 0.96 4.12 18.02
CA ASP A 59 1.09 2.82 18.70
C ASP A 59 0.46 1.70 17.84
N ALA A 60 -0.67 1.98 17.18
CA ALA A 60 -1.32 1.11 16.21
C ALA A 60 -0.55 0.94 14.89
N LYS A 61 0.64 1.55 14.74
CA LYS A 61 1.44 1.60 13.50
C LYS A 61 0.63 2.16 12.32
N GLN A 62 -0.21 3.16 12.59
CA GLN A 62 -1.07 3.82 11.61
C GLN A 62 -2.12 2.91 10.95
N ARG A 63 -2.41 1.72 11.50
CA ARG A 63 -3.38 0.78 10.91
C ARG A 63 -4.81 0.99 11.38
N HIS A 64 -5.02 1.78 12.42
CA HIS A 64 -6.33 1.94 13.05
C HIS A 64 -7.00 3.23 12.60
N GLY A 65 -8.21 3.09 12.06
CA GLY A 65 -9.09 4.20 11.72
C GLY A 65 -9.97 4.61 12.90
N ALA A 66 -10.87 5.57 12.67
CA ALA A 66 -11.73 6.13 13.70
C ALA A 66 -12.53 5.10 14.53
N PRO A 67 -13.06 3.99 13.97
CA PRO A 67 -13.78 3.00 14.78
C PRO A 67 -12.88 2.33 15.82
N ARG A 68 -11.74 1.77 15.41
CA ARG A 68 -10.81 1.09 16.32
C ARG A 68 -10.19 2.02 17.36
N LEU A 69 -9.88 3.26 16.95
CA LEU A 69 -9.39 4.27 17.89
C LEU A 69 -10.46 4.72 18.89
N ALA A 70 -11.76 4.63 18.55
CA ALA A 70 -12.84 4.91 19.49
C ALA A 70 -12.96 3.81 20.56
N ASP A 71 -12.69 2.55 20.20
CA ASP A 71 -12.65 1.44 21.14
C ASP A 71 -11.46 1.58 22.12
N GLU A 72 -10.30 2.03 21.63
CA GLU A 72 -9.10 2.26 22.46
C GLU A 72 -9.19 3.52 23.33
N LEU A 73 -9.95 4.52 22.88
CA LEU A 73 -10.13 5.79 23.57
C LEU A 73 -11.61 6.04 23.91
N PRO A 74 -12.19 5.28 24.85
CA PRO A 74 -13.63 5.35 25.16
C PRO A 74 -14.06 6.72 25.71
N ALA A 75 -13.11 7.53 26.20
CA ALA A 75 -13.34 8.90 26.63
C ALA A 75 -13.73 9.86 25.48
N TYR A 76 -13.52 9.47 24.21
CA TYR A 76 -13.82 10.30 23.05
C TYR A 76 -14.80 9.61 22.10
N ASN A 77 -15.84 10.36 21.69
CA ASN A 77 -16.78 9.89 20.68
C ASN A 77 -16.08 9.69 19.32
N ILE A 78 -16.49 8.67 18.56
CA ILE A 78 -16.02 8.38 17.20
C ILE A 78 -16.06 9.61 16.26
N LYS A 79 -17.06 10.48 16.38
CA LYS A 79 -17.15 11.72 15.58
C LYS A 79 -16.04 12.71 15.92
N THR A 80 -15.68 12.81 17.21
CA THR A 80 -14.57 13.63 17.69
C THR A 80 -13.25 13.11 17.14
N ILE A 81 -13.03 11.79 17.22
CA ILE A 81 -11.82 11.14 16.68
C ILE A 81 -11.74 11.29 15.17
N THR A 82 -12.85 11.12 14.45
CA THR A 82 -12.91 11.30 12.98
C THR A 82 -12.51 12.73 12.58
N THR A 83 -13.05 13.72 13.28
CA THR A 83 -12.74 15.14 13.03
C THR A 83 -11.28 15.45 13.37
N ASN A 84 -10.77 14.85 14.44
CA ASN A 84 -9.39 14.96 14.89
C ASN A 84 -8.41 14.39 13.84
N LEU A 85 -8.62 13.14 13.40
CA LEU A 85 -7.83 12.51 12.34
C LEU A 85 -7.79 13.36 11.06
N ARG A 86 -8.95 13.86 10.62
CA ARG A 86 -9.04 14.75 9.43
C ARG A 86 -8.23 16.03 9.62
N ARG A 87 -8.34 16.67 10.79
CA ARG A 87 -7.63 17.92 11.10
C ARG A 87 -6.12 17.74 11.20
N GLN A 88 -5.66 16.60 11.73
CA GLN A 88 -4.24 16.25 11.82
C GLN A 88 -3.68 15.63 10.54
N GLY A 89 -4.51 15.40 9.51
CA GLY A 89 -4.09 14.75 8.26
C GLY A 89 -3.75 13.26 8.42
N LEU A 90 -4.17 12.62 9.51
CA LEU A 90 -3.87 11.22 9.81
C LEU A 90 -4.83 10.31 9.04
N ARG A 91 -4.29 9.41 8.23
CA ARG A 91 -5.05 8.42 7.44
C ARG A 91 -4.55 7.02 7.74
N ALA A 92 -5.48 6.14 8.12
CA ALA A 92 -5.15 4.75 8.39
C ALA A 92 -4.60 4.08 7.13
N LYS A 93 -3.50 3.36 7.27
CA LYS A 93 -2.93 2.49 6.24
C LYS A 93 -3.74 1.20 6.18
N SER A 94 -4.23 0.86 4.99
CA SER A 94 -4.70 -0.50 4.71
C SER A 94 -3.50 -1.43 4.73
N ALA A 95 -3.55 -2.47 5.58
CA ALA A 95 -2.63 -3.58 5.43
C ALA A 95 -3.09 -4.40 4.22
N TRP A 96 -2.21 -4.58 3.24
CA TRP A 96 -2.44 -5.58 2.22
C TRP A 96 -2.40 -6.96 2.89
N LYS A 97 -3.39 -7.82 2.63
CA LYS A 97 -3.38 -9.18 3.15
C LYS A 97 -2.22 -9.92 2.47
N PHE A 98 -1.12 -10.10 3.20
CA PHE A 98 -0.08 -11.03 2.78
C PHE A 98 -0.57 -12.44 3.06
N SER A 99 -0.92 -13.17 2.02
CA SER A 99 -1.16 -14.61 2.10
C SER A 99 0.14 -15.31 1.72
N PRO A 100 0.87 -15.93 2.67
CA PRO A 100 1.99 -16.78 2.31
C PRO A 100 1.46 -17.92 1.44
N VAL A 101 2.05 -18.11 0.25
CA VAL A 101 1.78 -19.28 -0.58
C VAL A 101 2.26 -20.49 0.23
N SER A 102 1.34 -21.30 0.74
CA SER A 102 1.70 -22.51 1.47
C SER A 102 2.23 -23.53 0.46
N TYR A 103 3.56 -23.61 0.36
CA TYR A 103 4.22 -24.73 -0.29
C TYR A 103 3.81 -26.00 0.46
N ARG A 104 2.96 -26.82 -0.16
CA ARG A 104 2.71 -28.18 0.32
C ARG A 104 3.88 -29.01 -0.15
N GLU A 105 4.65 -29.58 0.78
CA GLU A 105 5.61 -30.63 0.44
C GLU A 105 4.86 -31.74 -0.31
N HIS A 106 5.21 -31.89 -1.57
CA HIS A 106 4.81 -33.00 -2.38
C HIS A 106 6.09 -33.80 -2.56
N GLY A 107 6.06 -35.10 -2.23
CA GLY A 107 7.22 -35.99 -2.29
C GLY A 107 7.74 -36.28 -3.70
N LEU A 108 7.52 -35.36 -4.64
CA LEU A 108 8.09 -35.40 -5.98
C LEU A 108 9.51 -34.80 -5.94
N PRO A 109 10.45 -35.33 -6.74
CA PRO A 109 11.80 -34.82 -6.80
C PRO A 109 11.79 -33.35 -7.22
N VAL A 110 12.33 -32.49 -6.36
CA VAL A 110 12.53 -31.07 -6.65
C VAL A 110 13.80 -30.92 -7.49
N SER A 111 13.67 -30.33 -8.67
CA SER A 111 14.83 -30.00 -9.49
C SER A 111 15.71 -28.94 -8.84
N GLU A 112 17.04 -29.09 -8.91
CA GLU A 112 17.96 -28.05 -8.44
C GLU A 112 17.69 -26.74 -9.19
N ASN A 113 17.54 -25.64 -8.44
CA ASN A 113 17.36 -24.32 -9.04
C ASN A 113 18.69 -23.83 -9.61
N LEU A 114 18.96 -24.18 -10.88
CA LEU A 114 20.16 -23.77 -11.62
C LEU A 114 20.15 -22.27 -11.97
N LEU A 115 18.97 -21.62 -11.98
CA LEU A 115 18.87 -20.20 -12.29
C LEU A 115 19.39 -19.33 -11.14
N LYS A 116 19.19 -19.73 -9.88
CA LYS A 116 19.62 -18.98 -8.68
C LYS A 116 19.28 -17.48 -8.72
N GLN A 117 18.13 -17.12 -9.31
CA GLN A 117 17.68 -15.75 -9.58
C GLN A 117 18.56 -14.93 -10.54
N ASP A 118 19.47 -15.56 -11.27
CA ASP A 118 20.20 -14.95 -12.38
C ASP A 118 19.38 -15.05 -13.68
N PHE A 119 18.60 -14.00 -13.93
CA PHE A 119 17.77 -13.86 -15.14
C PHE A 119 18.54 -13.30 -16.35
N TYR A 120 19.84 -13.01 -16.23
CA TYR A 120 20.61 -12.47 -17.34
C TYR A 120 20.94 -13.57 -18.36
N ALA A 121 20.69 -13.30 -19.64
CA ALA A 121 21.08 -14.16 -20.75
C ALA A 121 21.89 -13.34 -21.76
N GLY A 122 23.01 -13.88 -22.25
CA GLY A 122 23.89 -13.22 -23.22
C GLY A 122 23.43 -13.39 -24.67
N GLY A 123 22.57 -14.37 -24.94
CA GLY A 123 22.02 -14.65 -26.27
C GLY A 123 20.73 -15.47 -26.24
N PRO A 124 20.06 -15.62 -27.39
CA PRO A 124 18.83 -16.38 -27.50
C PRO A 124 19.04 -17.85 -27.14
N ASN A 125 17.99 -18.50 -26.62
CA ASN A 125 17.98 -19.93 -26.26
C ASN A 125 19.01 -20.35 -25.20
N GLN A 126 19.47 -19.44 -24.34
CA GLN A 126 20.31 -19.82 -23.21
C GLN A 126 19.49 -20.11 -21.95
N LYS A 127 18.48 -19.28 -21.70
CA LYS A 127 17.60 -19.38 -20.54
C LYS A 127 16.17 -19.09 -20.92
N TRP A 128 15.26 -19.99 -20.55
CA TRP A 128 13.82 -19.83 -20.72
C TRP A 128 13.13 -19.77 -19.35
N ALA A 129 12.10 -18.97 -19.24
CA ALA A 129 11.25 -18.91 -18.06
C ALA A 129 9.82 -19.28 -18.43
N GLY A 130 9.18 -20.10 -17.61
CA GLY A 130 7.81 -20.55 -17.79
C GLY A 130 6.96 -20.27 -16.56
N ASP A 131 5.76 -19.75 -16.78
CA ASP A 131 4.78 -19.55 -15.71
C ASP A 131 3.38 -19.99 -16.15
N ILE A 132 2.54 -20.34 -15.17
CA ILE A 132 1.13 -20.67 -15.37
C ILE A 132 0.29 -19.56 -14.72
N THR A 133 -0.46 -18.86 -15.56
CA THR A 133 -1.40 -17.83 -15.12
C THR A 133 -2.83 -18.26 -15.35
N TYR A 134 -3.77 -17.62 -14.66
CA TYR A 134 -5.21 -17.83 -14.84
C TYR A 134 -5.81 -16.66 -15.63
N LEU A 135 -6.60 -16.98 -16.64
CA LEU A 135 -7.39 -16.04 -17.43
C LEU A 135 -8.87 -16.25 -17.09
N ARG A 136 -9.55 -15.16 -16.71
CA ARG A 136 -11.00 -15.20 -16.53
C ARG A 136 -11.69 -14.92 -17.86
N THR A 137 -12.62 -15.79 -18.23
CA THR A 137 -13.51 -15.63 -19.39
C THR A 137 -14.97 -15.72 -18.93
N ASP A 138 -15.90 -15.33 -19.80
CA ASP A 138 -17.34 -15.41 -19.51
C ASP A 138 -17.85 -16.85 -19.37
N GLN A 139 -17.07 -17.84 -19.83
CA GLN A 139 -17.41 -19.26 -19.76
C GLN A 139 -16.68 -20.00 -18.62
N GLY A 140 -15.82 -19.30 -17.86
CA GLY A 140 -15.07 -19.89 -16.76
C GLY A 140 -13.62 -19.41 -16.68
N SER A 141 -12.83 -20.07 -15.84
CA SER A 141 -11.40 -19.77 -15.75
C SER A 141 -10.60 -20.73 -16.65
N LEU A 142 -9.67 -20.18 -17.42
CA LEU A 142 -8.69 -20.94 -18.20
C LEU A 142 -7.31 -20.77 -17.58
N TYR A 143 -6.54 -21.84 -17.55
CA TYR A 143 -5.12 -21.80 -17.22
C TYR A 143 -4.32 -21.65 -18.50
N LEU A 144 -3.40 -20.70 -18.52
CA LEU A 144 -2.47 -20.42 -19.61
C LEU A 144 -1.05 -20.67 -19.10
N ALA A 145 -0.37 -21.65 -19.68
CA ALA A 145 1.08 -21.80 -19.55
C ALA A 145 1.77 -21.01 -20.65
N VAL A 146 2.77 -20.21 -20.29
CA VAL A 146 3.59 -19.44 -21.23
C VAL A 146 5.05 -19.73 -20.97
N VAL A 147 5.84 -19.91 -22.02
CA VAL A 147 7.30 -19.99 -21.97
C VAL A 147 7.88 -18.82 -22.76
N ILE A 148 8.77 -18.08 -22.12
CA ILE A 148 9.49 -16.94 -22.70
C ILE A 148 10.99 -17.21 -22.80
N ASP A 149 11.62 -16.65 -23.81
CA ASP A 149 13.08 -16.56 -23.89
C ASP A 149 13.56 -15.34 -23.07
N LEU A 150 14.46 -15.55 -22.11
CA LEU A 150 14.89 -14.46 -21.21
C LEU A 150 15.71 -13.39 -21.91
N TRP A 151 16.40 -13.72 -23.01
CA TRP A 151 17.14 -12.74 -23.79
C TRP A 151 16.22 -11.85 -24.62
N SER A 152 15.39 -12.44 -25.49
CA SER A 152 14.53 -11.67 -26.39
C SER A 152 13.22 -11.18 -25.76
N ARG A 153 12.84 -11.72 -24.60
CA ARG A 153 11.50 -11.57 -23.98
C ARG A 153 10.35 -12.05 -24.86
N ALA A 154 10.63 -12.77 -25.95
CA ALA A 154 9.61 -13.28 -26.84
C ALA A 154 8.90 -14.49 -26.21
N VAL A 155 7.58 -14.58 -26.42
CA VAL A 155 6.81 -15.79 -26.14
C VAL A 155 7.17 -16.86 -27.17
N ILE A 156 7.84 -17.91 -26.72
CA ILE A 156 8.35 -18.98 -27.59
C ILE A 156 7.44 -20.21 -27.59
N GLY A 157 6.63 -20.39 -26.55
CA GLY A 157 5.65 -21.47 -26.45
C GLY A 157 4.54 -21.13 -25.48
N TRP A 158 3.37 -21.71 -25.69
CA TRP A 158 2.21 -21.53 -24.80
C TRP A 158 1.23 -22.69 -24.94
N SER A 159 0.37 -22.89 -23.94
CA SER A 159 -0.74 -23.83 -23.99
C SER A 159 -1.85 -23.38 -23.05
N MET A 160 -3.11 -23.68 -23.39
CA MET A 160 -4.28 -23.35 -22.57
C MET A 160 -5.08 -24.60 -22.19
N SER A 161 -5.67 -24.62 -21.00
CA SER A 161 -6.51 -25.72 -20.52
C SER A 161 -7.50 -25.22 -19.45
N PRO A 162 -8.72 -25.79 -19.35
CA PRO A 162 -9.62 -25.54 -18.23
C PRO A 162 -9.10 -26.09 -16.89
N ARG A 163 -8.08 -26.95 -16.90
CA ARG A 163 -7.47 -27.55 -15.70
C ARG A 163 -5.97 -27.30 -15.65
N MET A 164 -5.48 -26.95 -14.46
CA MET A 164 -4.04 -26.85 -14.17
C MET A 164 -3.48 -28.27 -14.02
N THR A 165 -2.78 -28.74 -15.05
CA THR A 165 -2.16 -30.08 -15.09
C THR A 165 -0.70 -29.99 -15.51
N ALA A 166 0.12 -30.99 -15.18
CA ALA A 166 1.49 -31.08 -15.69
C ALA A 166 1.53 -31.08 -17.24
N GLN A 167 0.52 -31.68 -17.87
CA GLN A 167 0.38 -31.71 -19.33
C GLN A 167 0.29 -30.31 -19.95
N LEU A 168 -0.32 -29.35 -19.26
CA LEU A 168 -0.42 -27.96 -19.73
C LEU A 168 0.98 -27.34 -19.92
N ALA A 169 1.87 -27.55 -18.95
CA ALA A 169 3.25 -27.10 -19.02
C ALA A 169 4.06 -27.90 -20.05
N CYS A 170 3.90 -29.24 -20.10
CA CYS A 170 4.54 -30.09 -21.11
C CYS A 170 4.19 -29.64 -22.53
N ASN A 171 2.92 -29.34 -22.81
CA ASN A 171 2.47 -28.89 -24.13
C ASN A 171 3.11 -27.55 -24.53
N ALA A 172 3.17 -26.61 -23.60
CA ALA A 172 3.82 -25.32 -23.84
C ALA A 172 5.31 -25.50 -24.16
N LEU A 173 6.01 -26.39 -23.44
CA LEU A 173 7.43 -26.69 -23.66
C LEU A 173 7.66 -27.45 -24.98
N GLN A 174 6.81 -28.44 -25.29
CA GLN A 174 6.86 -29.16 -26.57
C GLN A 174 6.74 -28.19 -27.76
N MET A 175 5.86 -27.19 -27.67
CA MET A 175 5.75 -26.14 -28.68
C MET A 175 7.08 -25.39 -28.87
N VAL A 176 7.80 -25.10 -27.79
CA VAL A 176 9.12 -24.45 -27.86
C VAL A 176 10.13 -25.33 -28.59
N LEU A 177 10.24 -26.60 -28.18
CA LEU A 177 11.19 -27.55 -28.75
C LEU A 177 10.97 -27.72 -30.27
N TRP A 178 9.71 -27.82 -30.69
CA TRP A 178 9.34 -27.94 -32.09
C TRP A 178 9.70 -26.68 -32.90
N ARG A 179 9.48 -25.49 -32.34
CA ARG A 179 9.75 -24.22 -33.03
C ARG A 179 11.24 -23.88 -33.12
N ARG A 180 11.99 -24.14 -32.04
CA ARG A 180 13.37 -23.68 -31.90
C ARG A 180 14.42 -24.71 -32.35
N LYS A 181 14.03 -25.99 -32.57
CA LYS A 181 14.95 -27.09 -32.95
C LYS A 181 16.28 -27.01 -32.18
N CYS A 182 16.20 -26.90 -30.85
CA CYS A 182 17.36 -26.56 -30.04
C CYS A 182 18.47 -27.59 -30.20
N GLN A 183 19.64 -27.13 -30.62
CA GLN A 183 20.85 -27.94 -30.82
C GLN A 183 21.79 -27.88 -29.61
N GLU A 184 21.50 -27.01 -28.62
CA GLU A 184 22.36 -26.73 -27.46
C GLU A 184 21.60 -26.91 -26.13
N THR A 185 22.37 -26.95 -25.02
CA THR A 185 21.83 -27.08 -23.66
C THR A 185 21.17 -25.76 -23.23
N VAL A 186 19.88 -25.80 -22.89
CA VAL A 186 19.10 -24.63 -22.43
C VAL A 186 18.67 -24.79 -20.99
N ILE A 187 18.77 -23.73 -20.18
CA ILE A 187 18.22 -23.71 -18.83
C ILE A 187 16.75 -23.32 -18.90
N VAL A 188 15.86 -24.14 -18.32
CA VAL A 188 14.43 -23.84 -18.20
C VAL A 188 14.08 -23.64 -16.73
N HIS A 189 13.43 -22.53 -16.42
CA HIS A 189 13.02 -22.16 -15.06
C HIS A 189 11.50 -22.01 -14.97
N SER A 190 10.90 -22.45 -13.85
CA SER A 190 9.48 -22.20 -13.55
C SER A 190 9.29 -21.77 -12.10
N ASP A 191 8.51 -20.70 -11.91
CA ASP A 191 8.29 -20.08 -10.59
C ASP A 191 7.24 -20.81 -9.74
N SER A 192 6.47 -21.74 -10.31
CA SER A 192 5.20 -22.20 -9.72
C SER A 192 5.11 -23.70 -9.41
N SER A 193 6.19 -24.48 -9.52
CA SER A 193 6.28 -25.88 -9.03
C SER A 193 7.74 -26.36 -9.02
N PRO A 194 8.13 -27.25 -8.09
CA PRO A 194 9.50 -27.74 -7.95
C PRO A 194 9.95 -28.73 -9.04
N MET A 195 9.20 -28.91 -10.11
CA MET A 195 9.45 -29.96 -11.08
C MET A 195 9.70 -29.30 -12.43
N TRP A 196 10.96 -29.04 -12.80
CA TRP A 196 11.48 -29.18 -14.18
C TRP A 196 13.03 -29.18 -14.18
N LEU A 197 13.65 -30.36 -14.06
CA LEU A 197 15.00 -30.60 -14.57
C LEU A 197 14.84 -31.36 -15.88
N TRP A 198 15.23 -30.76 -17.00
CA TRP A 198 15.60 -31.53 -18.18
C TRP A 198 17.10 -31.38 -18.38
N GLN A 199 17.82 -32.45 -18.02
CA GLN A 199 19.16 -32.69 -18.53
C GLN A 199 19.04 -33.36 -19.89
N ARG A 200 19.64 -32.70 -20.90
CA ARG A 200 20.05 -33.21 -22.21
C ARG A 200 18.98 -33.84 -23.12
N CYS A 201 18.84 -33.29 -24.32
CA CYS A 201 18.68 -34.14 -25.50
C CYS A 201 20.02 -34.82 -25.78
#